data_AF-A0A2S4PXD4-F1
#
_entry.id   AF-A0A2S4PXD4-F1
#
_cell.length_a   1.000
_cell.length_b   1.000
_cell.length_c   1.000
_cell.angle_alpha   90.00
_cell.angle_beta   90.00
_cell.angle_gamma   90.00
#
_symmetry.space_group_name_H-M   'P 1'
#
loop_
_entity.id
_entity.type
_entity.pdbx_description
1 polymer ?
#
loop_
_entity_poly.entity_id
_entity_poly.type
_entity_poly.pdbx_seq_one_letter_code
_entity_poly.pdbx_strand_id
1 'polypeptide(L)'
;MLDNETFPTCNPSLTRDTSQLLTNFDPNLNFGSNSAFEGPEKLLEVWFAPKPNAFLPGVKRNGLKSVHIQTWKEMLNLVNCKILSVIETEHVDAYLLSESSMFVFPHKLILKTCGTTTLLFGLSRILNIAFVDAGFPKDEKSAKDQVYAIPYRVFYSRKKFLFPDKQQGPHRCWENEVEFLDNIFEGGSAYMVGKVNGDHWYLYLTLPNTSFLTSCTTGGTIENKDSRIHSNALFLDSLGHDNDDETLEILMTDLDQENAKKFYVDHASTVATSNISRDAYEKQQDTLYSLNGSQAHKKSTEKLDRIEFSMSQDKEKRHLHSQFPQSGFLTPPKETLDDNEIAQGHALGAVVTETCGLLEVFPASEYPNAHVDSHLFSPCGLSVNGVFPAVDDTSAYYFTVHITPEPHCSYASFESNVPIRRIGRHTVDVVEQVVNIFKPGRFSVTLFEAKSDSSHIPHDPSLLQDNIMGEQYAKESKHLETDKIKGYYRTDRIVHQFEGYNLVFRSYERDNL
;
A
#
# COMPACT_ATOMS: atom_id res chain seq x y z
N MET A 1 -24.58 -49.76 -7.44
CA MET A 1 -25.32 -48.78 -8.25
C MET A 1 -25.28 -47.51 -7.43
N LEU A 2 -24.17 -46.75 -7.37
CA LEU A 2 -23.47 -46.01 -8.44
C LEU A 2 -24.45 -45.21 -9.29
N ASP A 3 -24.79 -44.02 -8.80
CA ASP A 3 -25.20 -42.91 -9.66
C ASP A 3 -24.05 -41.90 -9.66
N ASN A 4 -23.41 -41.84 -10.83
CA ASN A 4 -22.41 -40.87 -11.23
C ASN A 4 -23.12 -39.53 -11.47
N GLU A 5 -22.86 -38.54 -10.62
CA GLU A 5 -22.96 -37.14 -11.06
C GLU A 5 -21.54 -36.60 -11.26
N THR A 6 -21.20 -36.44 -12.53
CA THR A 6 -19.96 -35.84 -13.03
C THR A 6 -19.89 -34.38 -12.64
N PHE A 7 -18.95 -34.02 -11.78
CA PHE A 7 -18.54 -32.63 -11.56
C PHE A 7 -17.95 -32.04 -12.86
N PRO A 8 -18.34 -30.82 -13.30
CA PRO A 8 -17.62 -30.15 -14.37
C PRO A 8 -16.24 -29.75 -13.86
N THR A 9 -15.21 -30.41 -14.38
CA THR A 9 -13.81 -30.02 -14.23
C THR A 9 -13.61 -28.64 -14.85
N CYS A 10 -13.58 -27.60 -14.01
CA CYS A 10 -13.26 -26.25 -14.44
C CYS A 10 -11.74 -26.12 -14.45
N ASN A 11 -11.13 -26.42 -15.60
CA ASN A 11 -9.72 -26.11 -15.88
C ASN A 11 -9.68 -24.67 -16.41
N PRO A 12 -9.10 -23.67 -15.71
CA PRO A 12 -8.92 -22.35 -16.27
C PRO A 12 -7.70 -22.39 -17.19
N SER A 13 -7.92 -22.78 -18.44
CA SER A 13 -6.95 -22.55 -19.51
C SER A 13 -6.71 -21.03 -19.63
N LEU A 14 -5.45 -20.60 -19.45
CA LEU A 14 -4.91 -19.22 -19.56
C LEU A 14 -5.14 -18.53 -20.93
N THR A 15 -6.02 -19.06 -21.78
CA THR A 15 -6.29 -18.60 -23.14
C THR A 15 -7.78 -18.32 -23.41
N ARG A 16 -8.66 -18.35 -22.40
CA ARG A 16 -10.07 -17.99 -22.62
C ARG A 16 -10.29 -16.48 -22.55
N ASP A 17 -10.65 -15.96 -23.72
CA ASP A 17 -11.18 -14.63 -24.01
C ASP A 17 -12.14 -14.14 -22.91
N THR A 18 -11.73 -13.11 -22.16
CA THR A 18 -12.44 -12.53 -21.00
C THR A 18 -13.64 -11.65 -21.41
N SER A 19 -14.06 -11.71 -22.67
CA SER A 19 -15.08 -10.83 -23.25
C SER A 19 -16.55 -11.22 -22.93
N GLN A 20 -16.82 -12.29 -22.18
CA GLN A 20 -18.21 -12.79 -21.97
C GLN A 20 -18.76 -12.77 -20.52
N LEU A 21 -18.12 -12.10 -19.55
CA LEU A 21 -18.65 -11.99 -18.17
C LEU A 21 -19.20 -10.60 -17.79
N LEU A 22 -19.39 -9.70 -18.76
CA LEU A 22 -19.75 -8.28 -18.54
C LEU A 22 -21.26 -7.99 -18.41
N THR A 23 -22.12 -8.94 -18.08
CA THR A 23 -23.56 -8.65 -17.94
C THR A 23 -24.11 -9.16 -16.63
N ASN A 24 -24.04 -8.28 -15.62
CA ASN A 24 -25.07 -8.06 -14.59
C ASN A 24 -24.59 -6.92 -13.67
N PHE A 25 -24.50 -5.72 -14.23
CA PHE A 25 -24.35 -4.49 -13.44
C PHE A 25 -25.75 -3.92 -13.22
N ASP A 26 -26.25 -3.92 -11.98
CA ASP A 26 -27.45 -3.18 -11.61
C ASP A 26 -27.01 -1.82 -11.03
N PRO A 27 -27.17 -0.71 -11.78
CA PRO A 27 -26.72 0.61 -11.36
C PRO A 27 -27.61 1.25 -10.27
N ASN A 28 -28.57 0.52 -9.69
CA ASN A 28 -29.48 1.02 -8.65
C ASN A 28 -29.19 0.50 -7.22
N LEU A 29 -28.00 -0.03 -6.94
CA LEU A 29 -27.63 -0.39 -5.57
C LEU A 29 -27.36 0.89 -4.77
N ASN A 30 -28.44 1.40 -4.17
CA ASN A 30 -28.47 2.51 -3.24
C ASN A 30 -27.51 2.19 -2.06
N PHE A 31 -26.34 2.85 -2.01
CA PHE A 31 -25.42 2.80 -0.87
C PHE A 31 -26.08 3.53 0.32
N GLY A 32 -27.02 2.84 0.98
CA GLY A 32 -27.49 3.24 2.30
C GLY A 32 -26.34 3.19 3.29
N SER A 33 -26.41 4.02 4.33
CA SER A 33 -25.49 4.16 5.46
C SER A 33 -25.31 2.89 6.33
N ASN A 34 -25.52 1.70 5.76
CA ASN A 34 -25.52 0.37 6.39
C ASN A 34 -24.74 -0.69 5.59
N SER A 35 -24.12 -0.35 4.45
CA SER A 35 -23.24 -1.30 3.75
C SER A 35 -21.86 -1.30 4.39
N ALA A 36 -21.62 -2.25 5.32
CA ALA A 36 -20.32 -2.36 5.97
C ALA A 36 -19.19 -2.57 4.93
N PHE A 37 -18.19 -1.70 4.98
CA PHE A 37 -16.98 -1.70 4.14
C PHE A 37 -15.96 -2.69 4.71
N GLU A 38 -15.26 -3.41 3.84
CA GLU A 38 -14.18 -4.31 4.24
C GLU A 38 -12.86 -3.55 4.33
N GLY A 39 -12.45 -3.22 5.56
CA GLY A 39 -11.15 -2.59 5.82
C GLY A 39 -9.95 -3.49 5.51
N PRO A 40 -9.89 -4.74 6.01
CA PRO A 40 -8.76 -5.63 5.76
C PRO A 40 -8.38 -5.77 4.29
N GLU A 41 -7.10 -5.52 4.02
CA GLU A 41 -6.57 -5.39 2.68
C GLU A 41 -6.01 -6.69 2.12
N LYS A 42 -5.97 -6.75 0.80
CA LYS A 42 -5.25 -7.73 0.01
C LYS A 42 -3.97 -7.07 -0.47
N LEU A 43 -2.82 -7.70 -0.24
CA LEU A 43 -1.52 -7.20 -0.63
C LEU A 43 -0.87 -8.19 -1.59
N LEU A 44 -0.51 -7.72 -2.79
CA LEU A 44 0.24 -8.49 -3.78
C LEU A 44 1.52 -7.74 -4.10
N GLU A 45 2.64 -8.45 -3.97
CA GLU A 45 3.95 -7.97 -4.33
C GLU A 45 4.60 -8.93 -5.32
N VAL A 46 4.95 -8.41 -6.50
CA VAL A 46 5.51 -9.18 -7.62
C VAL A 46 6.85 -8.60 -8.01
N TRP A 47 7.91 -9.41 -7.86
CA TRP A 47 9.27 -9.06 -8.21
C TRP A 47 9.62 -9.71 -9.54
N PHE A 48 10.23 -8.96 -10.45
CA PHE A 48 10.74 -9.48 -11.72
C PHE A 48 12.28 -9.51 -11.77
N ALA A 49 12.93 -8.88 -10.80
CA ALA A 49 14.37 -8.95 -10.53
C ALA A 49 14.61 -8.74 -9.03
N PRO A 50 15.76 -9.17 -8.47
CA PRO A 50 16.07 -9.08 -7.04
C PRO A 50 16.39 -7.65 -6.58
N LYS A 51 16.72 -6.73 -7.51
CA LYS A 51 17.05 -5.33 -7.19
C LYS A 51 16.86 -4.41 -8.41
N PRO A 52 16.77 -3.07 -8.24
CA PRO A 52 16.45 -2.12 -9.30
C PRO A 52 17.35 -2.15 -10.54
N ASN A 53 18.59 -2.64 -10.41
CA ASN A 53 19.59 -2.65 -11.48
C ASN A 53 20.00 -4.07 -11.92
N ALA A 54 19.36 -5.12 -11.41
CA ALA A 54 19.66 -6.52 -11.74
C ALA A 54 18.79 -7.04 -12.89
N PHE A 55 18.75 -6.29 -14.00
CA PHE A 55 17.97 -6.69 -15.16
C PHE A 55 18.75 -7.55 -16.12
N LEU A 56 18.07 -8.54 -16.70
CA LEU A 56 18.58 -9.30 -17.82
C LEU A 56 18.58 -8.45 -19.10
N PRO A 57 19.46 -8.75 -20.09
CA PRO A 57 19.46 -8.06 -21.37
C PRO A 57 18.08 -8.10 -22.05
N GLY A 58 17.59 -6.96 -22.52
CA GLY A 58 16.30 -6.83 -23.19
C GLY A 58 15.23 -6.10 -22.38
N VAL A 59 15.39 -6.01 -21.06
CA VAL A 59 14.54 -5.19 -20.19
C VAL A 59 14.81 -3.71 -20.46
N LYS A 60 13.74 -2.90 -20.47
CA LYS A 60 13.87 -1.43 -20.63
C LYS A 60 14.63 -0.82 -19.44
N ARG A 61 15.34 0.29 -19.67
CA ARG A 61 16.22 0.94 -18.67
C ARG A 61 15.56 1.19 -17.31
N ASN A 62 14.28 1.59 -17.29
CA ASN A 62 13.53 1.87 -16.05
C ASN A 62 12.58 0.72 -15.66
N GLY A 63 12.73 -0.47 -16.26
CA GLY A 63 11.88 -1.63 -16.01
C GLY A 63 10.39 -1.30 -16.05
N LEU A 64 9.65 -1.65 -15.00
CA LEU A 64 8.20 -1.40 -14.92
C LEU A 64 7.83 0.09 -14.92
N LYS A 65 8.68 0.99 -14.44
CA LYS A 65 8.43 2.44 -14.51
C LYS A 65 8.46 3.00 -15.93
N SER A 66 8.94 2.23 -16.91
CA SER A 66 8.86 2.62 -18.33
C SER A 66 7.48 2.39 -18.96
N VAL A 67 6.57 1.72 -18.22
CA VAL A 67 5.21 1.42 -18.68
C VAL A 67 4.35 2.69 -18.62
N HIS A 68 3.59 2.94 -19.68
CA HIS A 68 2.73 4.11 -19.75
C HIS A 68 1.57 4.03 -18.74
N ILE A 69 1.27 5.14 -18.07
CA ILE A 69 0.21 5.22 -17.04
C ILE A 69 -1.16 4.70 -17.52
N GLN A 70 -1.49 4.87 -18.81
CA GLN A 70 -2.75 4.36 -19.37
C GLN A 70 -2.86 2.84 -19.28
N THR A 71 -1.75 2.12 -19.46
CA THR A 71 -1.71 0.66 -19.33
C THR A 71 -2.00 0.23 -17.89
N TRP A 72 -1.48 0.99 -16.90
CA TRP A 72 -1.79 0.78 -15.49
C TRP A 72 -3.24 1.11 -15.15
N LYS A 73 -3.80 2.19 -15.70
CA LYS A 73 -5.22 2.53 -15.54
C LYS A 73 -6.13 1.40 -16.02
N GLU A 74 -5.85 0.82 -17.18
CA GLU A 74 -6.59 -0.33 -17.70
C GLU A 74 -6.49 -1.56 -16.78
N MET A 75 -5.31 -1.83 -16.24
CA MET A 75 -5.11 -2.93 -15.29
C MET A 75 -5.90 -2.71 -14.00
N LEU A 76 -5.84 -1.49 -13.43
CA LEU A 76 -6.56 -1.14 -12.20
C LEU A 76 -8.08 -1.20 -12.39
N ASN A 77 -8.59 -0.85 -13.57
CA ASN A 77 -10.02 -0.99 -13.90
C ASN A 77 -10.48 -2.46 -13.81
N LEU A 78 -9.62 -3.45 -14.12
CA LEU A 78 -9.97 -4.87 -14.00
C LEU A 78 -10.23 -5.31 -12.55
N VAL A 79 -9.62 -4.62 -11.59
CA VAL A 79 -9.72 -4.92 -10.16
C VAL A 79 -10.59 -3.91 -9.40
N ASN A 80 -11.33 -3.07 -10.14
CA ASN A 80 -12.24 -2.04 -9.64
C ASN A 80 -11.54 -0.90 -8.86
N CYS A 81 -10.31 -0.56 -9.25
CA CYS A 81 -9.57 0.57 -8.68
C CYS A 81 -9.42 1.71 -9.69
N LYS A 82 -9.52 2.95 -9.23
CA LYS A 82 -9.22 4.17 -10.03
C LYS A 82 -8.01 4.89 -9.43
N ILE A 83 -7.19 5.51 -10.29
CA ILE A 83 -6.08 6.36 -9.85
C ILE A 83 -6.66 7.74 -9.48
N LEU A 84 -6.38 8.21 -8.26
CA LEU A 84 -6.71 9.56 -7.81
C LEU A 84 -5.58 10.53 -8.14
N SER A 85 -4.35 10.11 -7.85
CA SER A 85 -3.13 10.90 -8.01
C SER A 85 -1.90 10.01 -8.08
N VAL A 86 -0.76 10.59 -8.47
CA VAL A 86 0.53 9.89 -8.58
C VAL A 86 1.65 10.79 -8.06
N ILE A 87 2.50 10.24 -7.20
CA ILE A 87 3.82 10.78 -6.91
C ILE A 87 4.82 10.05 -7.80
N GLU A 88 5.43 10.76 -8.74
CA GLU A 88 6.50 10.22 -9.59
C GLU A 88 7.86 10.63 -9.04
N THR A 89 8.70 9.64 -8.73
CA THR A 89 10.10 9.85 -8.32
C THR A 89 11.05 9.05 -9.20
N GLU A 90 12.37 9.23 -9.02
CA GLU A 90 13.37 8.48 -9.79
C GLU A 90 13.25 6.96 -9.58
N HIS A 91 12.99 6.53 -8.34
CA HIS A 91 13.07 5.11 -7.97
C HIS A 91 11.71 4.43 -7.80
N VAL A 92 10.62 5.18 -7.60
CA VAL A 92 9.26 4.62 -7.44
C VAL A 92 8.18 5.58 -7.91
N ASP A 93 7.15 5.05 -8.57
CA ASP A 93 5.89 5.77 -8.79
C ASP A 93 4.86 5.25 -7.78
N ALA A 94 4.33 6.15 -6.95
CA ALA A 94 3.31 5.82 -5.95
C ALA A 94 1.95 6.34 -6.40
N TYR A 95 1.02 5.43 -6.65
CA TYR A 95 -0.34 5.69 -7.09
C TYR A 95 -1.27 5.63 -5.89
N LEU A 96 -1.92 6.76 -5.58
CA LEU A 96 -3.02 6.78 -4.63
C LEU A 96 -4.29 6.34 -5.35
N LEU A 97 -4.95 5.30 -4.84
CA LEU A 97 -6.12 4.71 -5.50
C LEU A 97 -7.41 5.03 -4.75
N SER A 98 -8.54 4.87 -5.45
CA SER A 98 -9.86 4.92 -4.84
C SER A 98 -10.05 3.85 -3.76
N GLU A 99 -9.36 2.72 -3.89
CA GLU A 99 -9.44 1.56 -3.00
C GLU A 99 -8.02 1.11 -2.62
N SER A 100 -7.32 1.90 -1.80
CA SER A 100 -5.94 1.69 -1.29
C SER A 100 -4.81 2.27 -2.19
N SER A 101 -3.77 1.51 -2.54
CA SER A 101 -2.52 2.04 -3.14
C SER A 101 -1.78 1.06 -4.06
N MET A 102 -0.95 1.62 -4.97
CA MET A 102 -0.03 0.83 -5.80
C MET A 102 1.35 1.53 -5.88
N PHE A 103 2.43 0.76 -5.78
CA PHE A 103 3.81 1.24 -5.91
C PHE A 103 4.52 0.50 -7.04
N VAL A 104 5.11 1.26 -7.97
CA VAL A 104 5.82 0.71 -9.12
C VAL A 104 7.30 1.10 -9.04
N PHE A 105 8.14 0.12 -8.74
CA PHE A 105 9.59 0.21 -8.79
C PHE A 105 10.08 -0.32 -10.14
N PRO A 106 11.34 -0.07 -10.55
CA PRO A 106 11.89 -0.64 -11.77
C PRO A 106 11.78 -2.18 -11.83
N HIS A 107 11.99 -2.86 -10.70
CA HIS A 107 12.11 -4.32 -10.60
C HIS A 107 10.92 -5.03 -9.95
N LYS A 108 10.05 -4.30 -9.25
CA LYS A 108 8.92 -4.88 -8.50
C LYS A 108 7.69 -3.97 -8.51
N LEU A 109 6.53 -4.58 -8.31
CA LEU A 109 5.25 -3.90 -8.16
C LEU A 109 4.57 -4.37 -6.89
N ILE A 110 4.01 -3.42 -6.15
CA ILE A 110 3.20 -3.66 -4.96
C ILE A 110 1.81 -3.10 -5.25
N LEU A 111 0.78 -3.94 -5.16
CA LEU A 111 -0.61 -3.55 -5.30
C LEU A 111 -1.34 -3.95 -4.02
N LYS A 112 -1.97 -2.97 -3.39
CA LYS A 112 -2.78 -3.15 -2.19
C LYS A 112 -4.19 -2.67 -2.48
N THR A 113 -5.19 -3.48 -2.13
CA THR A 113 -6.60 -3.14 -2.36
C THR A 113 -7.48 -3.54 -1.18
N CYS A 114 -8.51 -2.74 -0.92
CA CYS A 114 -9.51 -2.96 0.15
C CYS A 114 -10.91 -3.22 -0.42
N GLY A 115 -11.92 -3.26 0.44
CA GLY A 115 -13.31 -3.47 0.03
C GLY A 115 -13.53 -4.85 -0.59
N THR A 116 -14.29 -4.86 -1.69
CA THR A 116 -14.63 -6.09 -2.46
C THR A 116 -13.85 -6.23 -3.76
N THR A 117 -12.75 -5.48 -3.90
CA THR A 117 -11.84 -5.54 -5.04
C THR A 117 -11.33 -6.95 -5.30
N THR A 118 -11.14 -7.30 -6.58
CA THR A 118 -10.74 -8.63 -7.04
C THR A 118 -9.26 -8.66 -7.44
N LEU A 119 -8.40 -8.27 -6.51
CA LEU A 119 -6.96 -8.06 -6.72
C LEU A 119 -6.29 -9.14 -7.58
N LEU A 120 -6.54 -10.42 -7.28
CA LEU A 120 -5.83 -11.53 -7.94
C LEU A 120 -6.19 -11.67 -9.43
N PHE A 121 -7.33 -11.14 -9.89
CA PHE A 121 -7.62 -11.07 -11.32
C PHE A 121 -6.72 -10.09 -12.08
N GLY A 122 -6.12 -9.12 -11.39
CA GLY A 122 -5.12 -8.21 -11.96
C GLY A 122 -3.78 -8.89 -12.25
N LEU A 123 -3.45 -9.99 -11.57
CA LEU A 123 -2.14 -10.64 -11.63
C LEU A 123 -1.73 -11.01 -13.06
N SER A 124 -2.61 -11.67 -13.82
CA SER A 124 -2.29 -12.06 -15.20
C SER A 124 -1.99 -10.84 -16.09
N ARG A 125 -2.71 -9.73 -15.89
CA ARG A 125 -2.44 -8.48 -16.62
C ARG A 125 -1.12 -7.85 -16.18
N ILE A 126 -0.79 -7.88 -14.89
CA ILE A 126 0.51 -7.39 -14.37
C ILE A 126 1.67 -8.17 -15.01
N LEU A 127 1.60 -9.50 -15.03
CA LEU A 127 2.63 -10.35 -15.66
C LEU A 127 2.75 -10.08 -17.17
N ASN A 128 1.64 -9.78 -17.83
CA ASN A 128 1.62 -9.45 -19.26
C ASN A 128 2.28 -8.09 -19.53
N ILE A 129 1.95 -7.07 -18.75
CA ILE A 129 2.56 -5.73 -18.84
C ILE A 129 4.08 -5.81 -18.64
N ALA A 130 4.53 -6.59 -17.65
CA ALA A 130 5.96 -6.77 -17.40
C ALA A 130 6.70 -7.35 -18.62
N PHE A 131 6.07 -8.28 -19.36
CA PHE A 131 6.65 -8.85 -20.58
C PHE A 131 6.57 -7.89 -21.76
N VAL A 132 5.35 -7.46 -22.12
CA VAL A 132 5.08 -6.70 -23.35
C VAL A 132 5.63 -5.28 -23.27
N ASP A 133 5.38 -4.60 -22.15
CA ASP A 133 5.66 -3.18 -22.01
C ASP A 133 7.02 -2.93 -21.34
N ALA A 134 7.47 -3.75 -20.39
CA ALA A 134 8.75 -3.54 -19.70
C ALA A 134 9.91 -4.43 -20.22
N GLY A 135 9.61 -5.50 -20.95
CA GLY A 135 10.61 -6.38 -21.57
C GLY A 135 11.21 -7.44 -20.63
N PHE A 136 10.57 -7.73 -19.49
CA PHE A 136 10.99 -8.83 -18.62
C PHE A 136 10.82 -10.18 -19.33
N PRO A 137 11.71 -11.16 -19.09
CA PRO A 137 11.71 -12.41 -19.83
C PRO A 137 10.50 -13.28 -19.49
N LYS A 138 10.07 -14.07 -20.47
CA LYS A 138 9.12 -15.17 -20.28
C LYS A 138 9.84 -16.50 -20.04
N ASP A 139 9.07 -17.52 -19.66
CA ASP A 139 9.61 -18.87 -19.50
C ASP A 139 10.01 -19.47 -20.83
N GLU A 140 11.22 -20.04 -20.87
CA GLU A 140 11.71 -20.78 -22.04
C GLU A 140 10.87 -22.05 -22.27
N LYS A 141 10.27 -22.60 -21.20
CA LYS A 141 9.40 -23.80 -21.24
C LYS A 141 7.96 -23.48 -21.63
N SER A 142 7.56 -22.21 -21.61
CA SER A 142 6.20 -21.81 -21.94
C SER A 142 5.89 -21.97 -23.43
N ALA A 143 4.61 -22.21 -23.75
CA ALA A 143 4.12 -22.22 -25.12
C ALA A 143 4.54 -20.93 -25.86
N LYS A 144 4.80 -21.04 -27.17
CA LYS A 144 5.25 -19.90 -27.99
C LYS A 144 4.32 -18.68 -27.87
N ASP A 145 3.03 -18.93 -27.64
CA ASP A 145 1.97 -17.92 -27.55
C ASP A 145 1.78 -17.34 -26.13
N GLN A 146 2.54 -17.80 -25.13
CA GLN A 146 2.50 -17.21 -23.78
C GLN A 146 3.18 -15.84 -23.78
N VAL A 147 2.46 -14.86 -23.25
CA VAL A 147 2.81 -13.43 -23.25
C VAL A 147 2.97 -12.88 -21.82
N TYR A 148 3.40 -13.71 -20.87
CA TYR A 148 3.58 -13.36 -19.47
C TYR A 148 5.06 -13.42 -19.08
N ALA A 149 5.53 -12.44 -18.31
CA ALA A 149 6.86 -12.46 -17.74
C ALA A 149 6.89 -13.45 -16.58
N ILE A 150 8.01 -14.15 -16.42
CA ILE A 150 8.25 -14.92 -15.20
C ILE A 150 8.63 -13.95 -14.09
N PRO A 151 7.92 -13.94 -12.96
CA PRO A 151 8.39 -13.21 -11.79
C PRO A 151 9.60 -13.91 -11.17
N TYR A 152 10.54 -13.12 -10.68
CA TYR A 152 11.58 -13.61 -9.77
C TYR A 152 10.96 -14.19 -8.50
N ARG A 153 10.00 -13.47 -7.90
CA ARG A 153 9.34 -13.86 -6.65
C ARG A 153 7.96 -13.22 -6.53
N VAL A 154 7.05 -13.91 -5.87
CA VAL A 154 5.68 -13.43 -5.60
C VAL A 154 5.36 -13.59 -4.14
N PHE A 155 4.72 -12.56 -3.57
CA PHE A 155 4.11 -12.58 -2.24
C PHE A 155 2.66 -12.14 -2.38
N TYR A 156 1.76 -12.91 -1.77
CA TYR A 156 0.37 -12.52 -1.62
C TYR A 156 -0.03 -12.71 -0.16
N SER A 157 -0.56 -11.67 0.47
CA SER A 157 -0.94 -11.72 1.86
C SER A 157 -2.20 -10.93 2.16
N ARG A 158 -2.82 -11.27 3.29
CA ARG A 158 -3.92 -10.50 3.87
C ARG A 158 -4.18 -10.91 5.30
N LYS A 159 -4.73 -9.99 6.08
CA LYS A 159 -5.39 -10.34 7.35
C LYS A 159 -6.66 -11.15 7.06
N LYS A 160 -7.16 -11.86 8.07
CA LYS A 160 -8.55 -12.36 8.01
C LYS A 160 -9.53 -11.20 7.74
N PHE A 161 -10.56 -11.47 6.94
CA PHE A 161 -11.63 -10.51 6.65
C PHE A 161 -12.59 -10.37 7.85
N LEU A 162 -13.21 -9.20 7.97
CA LEU A 162 -14.38 -8.98 8.82
C LEU A 162 -15.65 -9.53 8.14
N PHE A 163 -15.73 -9.44 6.81
CA PHE A 163 -16.90 -9.85 6.02
C PHE A 163 -16.53 -10.79 4.85
N PRO A 164 -15.97 -11.99 5.11
CA PRO A 164 -15.52 -12.92 4.07
C PRO A 164 -16.61 -13.27 3.05
N ASP A 165 -17.87 -13.41 3.49
CA ASP A 165 -19.01 -13.75 2.62
C ASP A 165 -19.34 -12.67 1.58
N LYS A 166 -18.89 -11.42 1.77
CA LYS A 166 -19.10 -10.32 0.83
C LYS A 166 -18.04 -10.26 -0.27
N GLN A 167 -16.93 -10.96 -0.10
CA GLN A 167 -15.84 -10.95 -1.06
C GLN A 167 -16.24 -11.60 -2.39
N GLN A 168 -15.57 -11.18 -3.47
CA GLN A 168 -15.76 -11.74 -4.80
C GLN A 168 -14.54 -12.55 -5.21
N GLY A 169 -14.77 -13.51 -6.11
CA GLY A 169 -13.75 -14.50 -6.49
C GLY A 169 -12.43 -13.85 -6.93
N PRO A 170 -11.28 -14.49 -6.65
CA PRO A 170 -11.09 -15.71 -5.85
C PRO A 170 -11.17 -15.50 -4.32
N HIS A 171 -11.45 -14.29 -3.83
CA HIS A 171 -11.20 -13.85 -2.45
C HIS A 171 -12.23 -14.26 -1.39
N ARG A 172 -13.12 -15.21 -1.69
CA ARG A 172 -14.16 -15.64 -0.74
C ARG A 172 -13.62 -16.47 0.41
N CYS A 173 -12.57 -17.23 0.17
CA CYS A 173 -11.87 -17.99 1.19
C CYS A 173 -10.41 -18.18 0.78
N TRP A 174 -9.57 -18.53 1.76
CA TRP A 174 -8.13 -18.66 1.55
C TRP A 174 -7.79 -19.78 0.56
N GLU A 175 -8.52 -20.89 0.62
CA GLU A 175 -8.31 -22.06 -0.23
C GLU A 175 -8.46 -21.71 -1.71
N ASN A 176 -9.45 -20.89 -2.07
CA ASN A 176 -9.66 -20.46 -3.45
C ASN A 176 -8.57 -19.49 -3.94
N GLU A 177 -8.02 -18.67 -3.04
CA GLU A 177 -6.91 -17.76 -3.38
C GLU A 177 -5.63 -18.55 -3.61
N VAL A 178 -5.36 -19.56 -2.77
CA VAL A 178 -4.23 -20.50 -2.95
C VAL A 178 -4.40 -21.30 -4.23
N GLU A 179 -5.58 -21.90 -4.48
CA GLU A 179 -5.85 -22.63 -5.72
C GLU A 179 -5.67 -21.74 -6.95
N PHE A 180 -6.12 -20.48 -6.89
CA PHE A 180 -5.90 -19.53 -7.98
C PHE A 180 -4.41 -19.30 -8.27
N LEU A 181 -3.59 -19.16 -7.22
CA LEU A 181 -2.15 -18.92 -7.34
C LEU A 181 -1.38 -20.17 -7.76
N ASP A 182 -1.71 -21.35 -7.23
CA ASP A 182 -1.11 -22.64 -7.58
C ASP A 182 -1.41 -23.04 -9.04
N ASN A 183 -2.54 -22.57 -9.59
CA ASN A 183 -2.84 -22.73 -11.02
C ASN A 183 -1.95 -21.86 -11.93
N ILE A 184 -1.24 -20.89 -11.36
CA ILE A 184 -0.31 -20.02 -12.09
C ILE A 184 1.13 -20.47 -11.82
N PHE A 185 1.52 -20.55 -10.55
CA PHE A 185 2.91 -20.75 -10.14
C PHE A 185 3.19 -22.17 -9.66
N GLU A 186 4.35 -22.71 -10.05
CA GLU A 186 4.86 -23.96 -9.51
C GLU A 186 5.64 -23.71 -8.20
N GLY A 187 5.48 -24.60 -7.22
CA GLY A 187 6.24 -24.52 -5.96
C GLY A 187 5.79 -23.40 -5.00
N GLY A 188 4.56 -22.92 -5.15
CA GLY A 188 3.92 -22.04 -4.19
C GLY A 188 3.85 -22.62 -2.78
N SER A 189 3.93 -21.77 -1.77
CA SER A 189 3.79 -22.16 -0.37
C SER A 189 2.82 -21.23 0.35
N ALA A 190 1.76 -21.80 0.91
CA ALA A 190 0.72 -21.08 1.65
C ALA A 190 0.82 -21.32 3.16
N TYR A 191 0.64 -20.27 3.95
CA TYR A 191 0.77 -20.25 5.40
C TYR A 191 -0.37 -19.46 6.03
N MET A 192 -0.79 -19.90 7.21
CA MET A 192 -1.63 -19.14 8.14
C MET A 192 -0.79 -18.86 9.38
N VAL A 193 -0.66 -17.59 9.73
CA VAL A 193 0.14 -17.12 10.87
C VAL A 193 -0.78 -16.48 11.89
N GLY A 194 -0.87 -17.07 13.08
CA GLY A 194 -1.75 -16.62 14.15
C GLY A 194 -2.73 -17.71 14.59
N LYS A 195 -3.74 -17.31 15.36
CA LYS A 195 -4.76 -18.25 15.87
C LYS A 195 -5.82 -18.49 14.79
N VAL A 196 -6.01 -19.75 14.41
CA VAL A 196 -7.04 -20.18 13.44
C VAL A 196 -8.44 -19.70 13.86
N ASN A 197 -8.74 -19.79 15.15
CA ASN A 197 -10.00 -19.36 15.76
C ASN A 197 -9.96 -17.91 16.30
N GLY A 198 -8.89 -17.18 16.02
CA GLY A 198 -8.64 -15.85 16.55
C GLY A 198 -8.19 -14.92 15.44
N ASP A 199 -7.31 -13.98 15.80
CA ASP A 199 -6.69 -13.10 14.82
C ASP A 199 -5.53 -13.82 14.11
N HIS A 200 -5.51 -13.74 12.78
CA HIS A 200 -4.51 -14.39 11.96
C HIS A 200 -4.34 -13.65 10.62
N TRP A 201 -3.24 -13.97 9.98
CA TRP A 201 -2.79 -13.40 8.73
C TRP A 201 -2.37 -14.54 7.79
N TYR A 202 -2.71 -14.40 6.52
CA TYR A 202 -2.44 -15.37 5.46
C TYR A 202 -1.28 -14.91 4.59
N LEU A 203 -0.48 -15.87 4.15
CA LEU A 203 0.64 -15.63 3.25
C LEU A 203 0.77 -16.75 2.25
N TYR A 204 0.85 -16.38 0.99
CA TYR A 204 1.34 -17.22 -0.09
C TYR A 204 2.64 -16.61 -0.59
N LEU A 205 3.68 -17.42 -0.77
CA LEU A 205 4.90 -16.99 -1.43
C LEU A 205 5.47 -18.06 -2.35
N THR A 206 6.27 -17.61 -3.31
CA THR A 206 7.11 -18.49 -4.13
C THR A 206 8.57 -18.39 -3.70
N LEU A 207 9.37 -19.39 -4.07
CA LEU A 207 10.82 -19.31 -3.98
C LEU A 207 11.37 -18.35 -5.05
N PRO A 208 12.58 -17.80 -4.84
CA PRO A 208 13.31 -17.11 -5.89
C PRO A 208 13.38 -17.93 -7.20
N ASN A 209 13.36 -17.24 -8.34
CA ASN A 209 13.33 -17.85 -9.67
C ASN A 209 12.09 -18.74 -9.88
N THR A 210 10.92 -18.18 -9.57
CA THR A 210 9.61 -18.85 -9.73
C THR A 210 9.44 -19.41 -11.15
N SER A 211 8.76 -20.55 -11.29
CA SER A 211 8.41 -21.11 -12.60
C SER A 211 6.88 -21.21 -12.74
N PHE A 212 6.37 -21.26 -13.98
CA PHE A 212 4.95 -21.49 -14.24
C PHE A 212 4.65 -23.00 -14.26
N LEU A 213 3.41 -23.38 -13.92
CA LEU A 213 2.96 -24.77 -14.04
C LEU A 213 3.02 -25.22 -15.51
N THR A 214 3.82 -26.26 -15.81
CA THR A 214 3.82 -26.86 -17.14
C THR A 214 2.62 -27.80 -17.29
N SER A 215 1.85 -27.66 -18.36
CA SER A 215 0.74 -28.57 -18.65
C SER A 215 1.26 -30.00 -18.78
N CYS A 216 0.72 -30.92 -17.99
CA CYS A 216 1.11 -32.34 -17.97
C CYS A 216 1.28 -32.92 -19.39
N THR A 217 2.52 -33.22 -19.80
CA THR A 217 2.77 -34.16 -20.89
C THR A 217 3.05 -35.52 -20.27
N THR A 218 2.14 -36.45 -20.53
CA THR A 218 2.28 -37.87 -20.21
C THR A 218 3.54 -38.44 -20.87
N GLY A 219 4.47 -38.94 -20.06
CA GLY A 219 5.49 -39.92 -20.45
C GLY A 219 6.53 -39.43 -21.48
N GLY A 220 7.67 -38.94 -20.98
CA GLY A 220 8.85 -38.69 -21.80
C GLY A 220 10.12 -38.67 -20.96
N THR A 221 11.09 -39.50 -21.34
CA THR A 221 12.42 -39.67 -20.73
C THR A 221 13.12 -38.35 -20.41
N ILE A 222 13.73 -38.29 -19.22
CA ILE A 222 14.56 -37.18 -18.73
C ILE A 222 15.80 -37.07 -19.63
N GLU A 223 15.81 -36.10 -20.54
CA GLU A 223 17.04 -35.60 -21.18
C GLU A 223 17.42 -34.25 -20.55
N ASN A 224 18.58 -34.24 -19.89
CA ASN A 224 19.21 -33.06 -19.29
C ASN A 224 19.44 -31.94 -20.32
N LYS A 225 18.57 -30.93 -20.32
CA LYS A 225 18.79 -29.62 -20.98
C LYS A 225 18.51 -28.44 -20.03
N ASP A 226 18.88 -28.59 -18.76
CA ASP A 226 18.69 -27.56 -17.71
C ASP A 226 19.73 -26.42 -17.71
N SER A 227 20.66 -26.35 -18.66
CA SER A 227 21.87 -25.51 -18.49
C SER A 227 21.65 -23.99 -18.53
N ARG A 228 20.61 -23.47 -19.23
CA ARG A 228 20.39 -22.01 -19.35
C ARG A 228 19.51 -21.40 -18.26
N ILE A 229 18.48 -22.12 -17.84
CA ILE A 229 17.62 -21.70 -16.72
C ILE A 229 18.42 -21.77 -15.43
N HIS A 230 19.21 -22.83 -15.21
CA HIS A 230 20.18 -22.85 -14.12
C HIS A 230 21.17 -21.70 -14.22
N SER A 231 21.68 -21.36 -15.42
CA SER A 231 22.66 -20.25 -15.52
C SER A 231 22.05 -18.88 -15.20
N ASN A 232 20.80 -18.61 -15.58
CA ASN A 232 20.13 -17.35 -15.28
C ASN A 232 19.67 -17.28 -13.82
N ALA A 233 19.14 -18.38 -13.27
CA ALA A 233 18.76 -18.46 -11.87
C ALA A 233 19.98 -18.34 -10.95
N LEU A 234 21.09 -19.03 -11.26
CA LEU A 234 22.36 -18.91 -10.55
C LEU A 234 23.00 -17.53 -10.73
N PHE A 235 22.84 -16.89 -11.89
CA PHE A 235 23.33 -15.52 -12.11
C PHE A 235 22.51 -14.50 -11.30
N LEU A 236 21.19 -14.64 -11.25
CA LEU A 236 20.31 -13.74 -10.50
C LEU A 236 20.48 -13.90 -8.98
N ASP A 237 20.69 -15.13 -8.52
CA ASP A 237 21.04 -15.46 -7.13
C ASP A 237 22.45 -14.94 -6.78
N SER A 238 23.41 -15.03 -7.71
CA SER A 238 24.76 -14.45 -7.58
C SER A 238 24.78 -12.92 -7.57
N LEU A 239 23.69 -12.24 -7.99
CA LEU A 239 23.59 -10.78 -7.93
C LEU A 239 23.20 -10.27 -6.52
N GLY A 240 22.96 -11.18 -5.57
CA GLY A 240 22.80 -10.89 -4.15
C GLY A 240 21.42 -10.34 -3.78
N HIS A 241 20.95 -10.72 -2.60
CA HIS A 241 19.78 -10.12 -1.97
C HIS A 241 20.16 -8.74 -1.41
N ASP A 242 19.26 -7.75 -1.49
CA ASP A 242 19.46 -6.55 -0.69
C ASP A 242 19.31 -6.95 0.78
N ASN A 243 20.41 -6.90 1.52
CA ASN A 243 20.49 -7.39 2.90
C ASN A 243 19.69 -6.52 3.89
N ASP A 244 19.12 -5.41 3.40
CA ASP A 244 18.42 -4.40 4.18
C ASP A 244 16.94 -4.23 3.77
N ASP A 245 16.37 -5.15 2.98
CA ASP A 245 14.92 -5.15 2.69
C ASP A 245 14.13 -5.52 3.96
N GLU A 246 13.32 -4.59 4.43
CA GLU A 246 12.44 -4.70 5.60
C GLU A 246 11.03 -4.31 5.16
N THR A 247 10.00 -4.99 5.65
CA THR A 247 8.60 -4.57 5.48
C THR A 247 7.86 -4.73 6.78
N LEU A 248 7.38 -3.61 7.33
CA LEU A 248 6.57 -3.53 8.55
C LEU A 248 5.12 -3.28 8.16
N GLU A 249 4.19 -4.12 8.60
CA GLU A 249 2.75 -3.81 8.59
C GLU A 249 2.18 -3.79 10.01
N ILE A 250 1.30 -2.82 10.28
CA ILE A 250 0.54 -2.68 11.51
C ILE A 250 -0.94 -2.63 11.13
N LEU A 251 -1.68 -3.67 11.51
CA LEU A 251 -3.08 -3.87 11.10
C LEU A 251 -3.98 -3.76 12.33
N MET A 252 -4.88 -2.79 12.33
CA MET A 252 -5.56 -2.26 13.51
C MET A 252 -7.07 -2.37 13.36
N THR A 253 -7.74 -2.87 14.40
CA THR A 253 -9.21 -3.00 14.46
C THR A 253 -9.76 -2.41 15.75
N ASP A 254 -11.06 -2.12 15.77
CA ASP A 254 -11.75 -1.54 16.93
C ASP A 254 -11.14 -0.19 17.33
N LEU A 255 -11.06 0.73 16.38
CA LEU A 255 -10.43 2.03 16.57
C LEU A 255 -11.18 2.86 17.62
N ASP A 256 -10.44 3.67 18.38
CA ASP A 256 -11.00 4.60 19.34
C ASP A 256 -11.87 5.64 18.63
N GLN A 257 -13.11 5.79 19.10
CA GLN A 257 -14.12 6.58 18.40
C GLN A 257 -13.84 8.09 18.45
N GLU A 258 -13.15 8.58 19.47
CA GLU A 258 -12.77 9.99 19.53
C GLU A 258 -11.62 10.27 18.55
N ASN A 259 -10.64 9.37 18.46
CA ASN A 259 -9.58 9.48 17.46
C ASN A 259 -10.12 9.28 16.03
N ALA A 260 -11.06 8.36 15.82
CA ALA A 260 -11.62 8.05 14.50
C ALA A 260 -12.38 9.23 13.88
N LYS A 261 -12.95 10.13 14.68
CA LYS A 261 -13.63 11.36 14.19
C LYS A 261 -12.76 12.21 13.27
N LYS A 262 -11.44 12.19 13.47
CA LYS A 262 -10.48 12.96 12.65
C LYS A 262 -10.56 12.62 11.17
N PHE A 263 -11.02 11.42 10.83
CA PHE A 263 -11.08 10.90 9.47
C PHE A 263 -12.47 11.05 8.82
N TYR A 264 -13.31 11.94 9.33
CA TYR A 264 -14.59 12.33 8.73
C TYR A 264 -14.47 13.74 8.12
N VAL A 265 -15.09 13.95 6.96
CA VAL A 265 -15.08 15.24 6.24
C VAL A 265 -15.57 16.39 7.11
N ASP A 266 -16.63 16.19 7.90
CA ASP A 266 -17.20 17.22 8.77
C ASP A 266 -16.19 17.73 9.82
N HIS A 267 -15.47 16.80 10.46
CA HIS A 267 -14.45 17.13 11.45
C HIS A 267 -13.25 17.80 10.78
N ALA A 268 -12.74 17.21 9.69
CA ALA A 268 -11.60 17.76 8.95
C ALA A 268 -11.87 19.18 8.43
N SER A 269 -13.08 19.44 7.91
CA SER A 269 -13.49 20.76 7.42
C SER A 269 -13.55 21.80 8.55
N THR A 270 -14.01 21.39 9.73
CA THR A 270 -14.02 22.25 10.92
C THR A 270 -12.61 22.64 11.34
N VAL A 271 -11.70 21.66 11.39
CA VAL A 271 -10.28 21.89 11.71
C VAL A 271 -9.62 22.80 10.67
N ALA A 272 -9.82 22.55 9.38
CA ALA A 272 -9.27 23.37 8.30
C ALA A 272 -9.73 24.83 8.39
N THR A 273 -11.01 25.07 8.66
CA THR A 273 -11.57 26.42 8.81
C THR A 273 -10.97 27.15 10.02
N SER A 274 -10.76 26.42 11.12
CA SER A 274 -10.13 26.97 12.33
C SER A 274 -8.67 27.35 12.11
N ASN A 275 -7.91 26.53 11.36
CA ASN A 275 -6.51 26.82 11.02
C ASN A 275 -6.39 28.05 10.13
N ILE A 276 -7.23 28.18 9.09
CA ILE A 276 -7.25 29.38 8.23
C ILE A 276 -7.54 30.64 9.05
N SER A 277 -8.47 30.56 9.99
CA SER A 277 -8.82 31.69 10.86
C SER A 277 -7.65 32.08 11.77
N ARG A 278 -6.92 31.10 12.30
CA ARG A 278 -5.72 31.32 13.12
C ARG A 278 -4.59 31.95 12.29
N ASP A 279 -4.30 31.40 11.11
CA ASP A 279 -3.25 31.91 10.22
C ASP A 279 -3.54 33.34 9.75
N ALA A 280 -4.82 33.67 9.50
CA ALA A 280 -5.25 35.03 9.17
C ALA A 280 -5.01 36.00 10.33
N TYR A 281 -5.29 35.57 11.57
CA TYR A 281 -5.05 36.36 12.77
C TYR A 281 -3.55 36.58 13.02
N GLU A 282 -2.74 35.53 12.89
CA GLU A 282 -1.27 35.60 13.03
C GLU A 282 -0.66 36.51 11.96
N LYS A 283 -1.06 36.39 10.68
CA LYS A 283 -0.62 37.30 9.62
C LYS A 283 -1.04 38.76 9.85
N GLN A 284 -2.23 38.99 10.40
CA GLN A 284 -2.68 40.34 10.76
C GLN A 284 -1.82 40.91 11.90
N GLN A 285 -1.47 40.08 12.88
CA GLN A 285 -0.62 40.47 14.00
C GLN A 285 0.83 40.72 13.56
N ASP A 286 1.40 39.89 12.68
CA ASP A 286 2.72 40.10 12.09
C ASP A 286 2.77 41.36 11.22
N THR A 287 1.70 41.64 10.47
CA THR A 287 1.57 42.89 9.71
C THR A 287 1.53 44.10 10.64
N LEU A 288 0.79 44.00 11.76
CA LEU A 288 0.73 45.04 12.80
C LEU A 288 2.10 45.26 13.48
N TYR A 289 2.83 44.18 13.77
CA TYR A 289 4.18 44.26 14.32
C TYR A 289 5.19 44.84 13.32
N SER A 290 5.09 44.48 12.03
CA SER A 290 5.96 45.03 10.98
C SER A 290 5.68 46.50 10.69
N LEU A 291 4.43 46.95 10.81
CA LEU A 291 4.05 48.37 10.71
C LEU A 291 4.55 49.19 11.92
N ASN A 292 4.49 48.62 13.13
CA ASN A 292 4.99 49.26 14.35
C ASN A 292 6.53 49.26 14.44
N GLY A 293 7.23 48.37 13.74
CA GLY A 293 8.70 48.36 13.62
C GLY A 293 9.28 49.48 12.75
N SER A 294 8.43 50.23 12.03
CA SER A 294 8.85 51.24 11.04
C SER A 294 8.54 52.69 11.43
N GLN A 295 8.24 52.99 12.70
CA GLN A 295 8.11 54.37 13.19
C GLN A 295 8.75 54.59 14.57
N ALA A 296 10.06 54.77 14.58
CA ALA A 296 10.70 55.63 15.57
C ALA A 296 10.81 57.06 14.99
N HIS A 297 10.22 58.02 15.72
CA HIS A 297 10.24 59.48 15.53
C HIS A 297 9.33 60.10 14.44
N LYS A 298 8.11 60.51 14.87
CA LYS A 298 7.75 61.94 15.04
C LYS A 298 6.41 62.07 15.78
N LYS A 299 6.43 62.77 16.92
CA LYS A 299 5.24 63.23 17.65
C LYS A 299 4.64 64.43 16.93
N SER A 300 3.34 64.39 16.65
CA SER A 300 2.43 65.51 16.93
C SER A 300 1.00 65.00 17.02
N THR A 301 0.38 65.33 18.14
CA THR A 301 -1.02 65.11 18.56
C THR A 301 -2.04 65.66 17.58
N GLU A 302 -3.12 64.92 17.31
CA GLU A 302 -4.50 65.44 17.40
C GLU A 302 -5.57 64.32 17.38
N LYS A 303 -6.53 64.51 18.31
CA LYS A 303 -7.90 63.99 18.51
C LYS A 303 -8.34 62.59 18.02
N LEU A 304 -8.93 61.88 18.99
CA LEU A 304 -9.90 60.79 18.83
C LEU A 304 -11.02 61.18 17.85
N ASP A 305 -11.32 60.27 16.93
CA ASP A 305 -12.70 59.96 16.54
C ASP A 305 -12.87 58.45 16.40
N ARG A 306 -13.93 57.94 17.02
CA ARG A 306 -14.43 56.56 16.85
C ARG A 306 -14.96 56.43 15.42
N ILE A 307 -14.45 55.46 14.68
CA ILE A 307 -15.08 55.01 13.43
C ILE A 307 -15.48 53.55 13.62
N GLU A 308 -16.77 53.34 13.89
CA GLU A 308 -17.46 52.10 13.57
C GLU A 308 -17.47 51.96 12.04
N PHE A 309 -16.95 50.86 11.49
CA PHE A 309 -17.15 50.53 10.08
C PHE A 309 -18.22 49.44 9.97
N SER A 310 -19.41 49.86 9.55
CA SER A 310 -20.52 48.96 9.24
C SER A 310 -20.24 48.20 7.95
N MET A 311 -20.61 46.91 7.92
CA MET A 311 -20.63 46.12 6.70
C MET A 311 -21.64 46.70 5.70
N SER A 312 -21.16 47.22 4.57
CA SER A 312 -21.96 47.50 3.39
C SER A 312 -21.87 46.32 2.42
N GLN A 313 -23.03 45.71 2.15
CA GLN A 313 -23.23 44.79 1.02
C GLN A 313 -23.17 45.60 -0.27
N ASP A 314 -22.26 45.26 -1.18
CA ASP A 314 -22.37 45.67 -2.58
C ASP A 314 -22.46 44.45 -3.49
N LYS A 315 -23.65 44.31 -4.07
CA LYS A 315 -23.95 43.49 -5.23
C LYS A 315 -23.56 44.29 -6.47
N GLU A 316 -22.65 43.77 -7.29
CA GLU A 316 -22.60 44.18 -8.69
C GLU A 316 -22.57 42.97 -9.64
N LYS A 317 -23.72 42.78 -10.30
CA LYS A 317 -23.92 41.89 -11.45
C LYS A 317 -23.47 42.63 -12.71
N ARG A 318 -22.71 41.96 -13.59
CA ARG A 318 -22.75 42.23 -15.04
C ARG A 318 -22.86 40.92 -15.82
N HIS A 319 -23.99 40.77 -16.50
CA HIS A 319 -24.29 39.74 -17.50
C HIS A 319 -23.64 40.07 -18.85
N LEU A 320 -23.23 39.06 -19.61
CA LEU A 320 -23.47 39.02 -21.06
C LEU A 320 -23.82 37.59 -21.49
N HIS A 321 -24.66 37.53 -22.52
CA HIS A 321 -25.60 36.48 -22.89
C HIS A 321 -25.04 35.60 -24.01
N SER A 322 -25.26 34.28 -23.99
CA SER A 322 -25.47 33.50 -25.21
C SER A 322 -26.51 32.41 -24.97
N GLN A 323 -27.59 32.47 -25.74
CA GLN A 323 -28.66 31.49 -25.83
C GLN A 323 -28.26 30.37 -26.79
N PHE A 324 -28.76 29.14 -26.57
CA PHE A 324 -29.48 28.28 -27.54
C PHE A 324 -29.87 26.93 -26.87
N PRO A 325 -30.82 26.14 -27.44
CA PRO A 325 -32.07 25.75 -26.76
C PRO A 325 -32.13 24.30 -26.24
N GLN A 326 -33.18 24.03 -25.46
CA GLN A 326 -33.63 22.68 -25.09
C GLN A 326 -34.04 21.84 -26.30
N SER A 327 -33.49 20.63 -26.42
CA SER A 327 -34.18 19.44 -26.93
C SER A 327 -33.46 18.19 -26.40
N GLY A 328 -34.22 17.25 -25.84
CA GLY A 328 -33.71 16.13 -25.08
C GLY A 328 -33.00 15.07 -25.91
N PHE A 329 -32.00 14.43 -25.30
CA PHE A 329 -31.65 13.02 -25.48
C PHE A 329 -30.93 12.57 -24.21
N LEU A 330 -31.23 11.35 -23.77
CA LEU A 330 -30.71 10.67 -22.59
C LEU A 330 -29.18 10.70 -22.56
N THR A 331 -28.57 11.39 -21.59
CA THR A 331 -27.14 11.27 -21.27
C THR A 331 -26.94 10.13 -20.27
N PRO A 332 -26.01 9.19 -20.51
CA PRO A 332 -25.72 8.12 -19.56
C PRO A 332 -25.00 8.67 -18.31
N PRO A 333 -24.98 7.93 -17.18
CA PRO A 333 -24.44 8.44 -15.91
C PRO A 333 -22.95 8.79 -16.03
N LYS A 334 -22.54 9.89 -15.38
CA LYS A 334 -21.12 10.26 -15.24
C LYS A 334 -20.41 9.25 -14.33
N GLU A 335 -19.54 8.42 -14.90
CA GLU A 335 -18.64 7.50 -14.17
C GLU A 335 -17.26 8.09 -13.86
N THR A 336 -17.06 9.39 -14.10
CA THR A 336 -15.85 10.13 -13.72
C THR A 336 -16.12 10.87 -12.41
N LEU A 337 -15.33 10.59 -11.37
CA LEU A 337 -15.28 11.41 -10.15
C LEU A 337 -15.05 12.89 -10.57
N ASP A 338 -15.73 13.82 -9.90
CA ASP A 338 -15.57 15.25 -10.19
C ASP A 338 -14.15 15.69 -9.78
N ASP A 339 -13.39 16.30 -10.69
CA ASP A 339 -12.04 16.80 -10.42
C ASP A 339 -12.02 17.73 -9.19
N ASN A 340 -13.13 18.44 -8.93
CA ASN A 340 -13.28 19.28 -7.74
C ASN A 340 -13.35 18.47 -6.44
N GLU A 341 -14.03 17.32 -6.45
CA GLU A 341 -14.17 16.44 -5.29
C GLU A 341 -12.83 15.80 -4.95
N ILE A 342 -12.08 15.34 -5.96
CA ILE A 342 -10.72 14.81 -5.78
C ILE A 342 -9.81 15.90 -5.18
N ALA A 343 -9.83 17.12 -5.73
CA ALA A 343 -9.03 18.23 -5.22
C ALA A 343 -9.37 18.58 -3.76
N GLN A 344 -10.67 18.57 -3.41
CA GLN A 344 -11.12 18.79 -2.04
C GLN A 344 -10.65 17.65 -1.10
N GLY A 345 -10.75 16.40 -1.56
CA GLY A 345 -10.28 15.24 -0.83
C GLY A 345 -8.79 15.30 -0.53
N HIS A 346 -7.96 15.75 -1.48
CA HIS A 346 -6.53 15.97 -1.25
C HIS A 346 -6.25 17.09 -0.24
N ALA A 347 -6.93 18.23 -0.38
CA ALA A 347 -6.75 19.35 0.54
C ALA A 347 -7.10 18.98 2.00
N LEU A 348 -8.23 18.29 2.20
CA LEU A 348 -8.62 17.83 3.52
C LEU A 348 -7.74 16.67 4.02
N GLY A 349 -7.33 15.78 3.12
CA GLY A 349 -6.40 14.68 3.42
C GLY A 349 -5.10 15.21 4.00
N ALA A 350 -4.53 16.27 3.42
CA ALA A 350 -3.29 16.88 3.90
C ALA A 350 -3.46 17.44 5.33
N VAL A 351 -4.55 18.17 5.58
CA VAL A 351 -4.87 18.70 6.92
C VAL A 351 -5.01 17.58 7.96
N VAL A 352 -5.71 16.50 7.62
CA VAL A 352 -5.88 15.37 8.54
C VAL A 352 -4.55 14.67 8.80
N THR A 353 -3.76 14.41 7.76
CA THR A 353 -2.47 13.73 7.85
C THR A 353 -1.49 14.49 8.76
N GLU A 354 -1.44 15.82 8.63
CA GLU A 354 -0.66 16.69 9.52
C GLU A 354 -1.20 16.66 10.95
N THR A 355 -2.48 16.98 11.15
CA THR A 355 -3.05 17.17 12.48
C THR A 355 -3.22 15.89 13.30
N CYS A 356 -3.30 14.73 12.65
CA CYS A 356 -3.33 13.44 13.35
C CYS A 356 -1.94 12.95 13.77
N GLY A 357 -0.86 13.56 13.28
CA GLY A 357 0.53 13.22 13.61
C GLY A 357 1.15 12.14 12.72
N LEU A 358 0.55 11.81 11.56
CA LEU A 358 1.12 10.83 10.63
C LEU A 358 2.45 11.31 10.03
N LEU A 359 2.59 12.61 9.75
CA LEU A 359 3.83 13.18 9.21
C LEU A 359 5.01 13.06 10.20
N GLU A 360 4.74 12.91 11.49
CA GLU A 360 5.78 12.76 12.51
C GLU A 360 6.33 11.33 12.58
N VAL A 361 5.68 10.36 11.93
CA VAL A 361 6.18 8.96 11.91
C VAL A 361 7.54 8.91 11.21
N PHE A 362 7.69 9.68 10.13
CA PHE A 362 8.95 9.91 9.44
C PHE A 362 9.13 11.42 9.22
N PRO A 363 9.72 12.13 10.19
CA PRO A 363 9.71 13.59 10.21
C PRO A 363 10.57 14.18 9.10
N ALA A 364 10.17 15.35 8.60
CA ALA A 364 10.90 16.07 7.54
C ALA A 364 12.34 16.47 7.94
N SER A 365 12.65 16.52 9.25
CA SER A 365 14.03 16.73 9.73
C SER A 365 14.97 15.58 9.37
N GLU A 366 14.44 14.36 9.29
CA GLU A 366 15.18 13.16 8.86
C GLU A 366 15.03 12.93 7.36
N TYR A 367 13.84 13.23 6.81
CA TYR A 367 13.51 13.03 5.40
C TYR A 367 13.01 14.32 4.73
N PRO A 368 13.90 15.29 4.45
CA PRO A 368 13.49 16.59 3.91
C PRO A 368 12.94 16.52 2.48
N ASN A 369 13.25 15.45 1.75
CA ASN A 369 12.80 15.20 0.38
C ASN A 369 11.66 14.18 0.32
N ALA A 370 11.00 13.91 1.45
CA ALA A 370 9.82 13.05 1.46
C ALA A 370 8.66 13.73 0.73
N HIS A 371 7.94 12.94 -0.07
CA HIS A 371 6.69 13.36 -0.69
C HIS A 371 5.56 12.57 -0.06
N VAL A 372 4.55 13.26 0.47
CA VAL A 372 3.36 12.65 1.04
C VAL A 372 2.15 13.15 0.29
N ASP A 373 1.33 12.22 -0.18
CA ASP A 373 0.05 12.48 -0.82
C ASP A 373 -1.05 11.75 -0.06
N SER A 374 -2.13 12.46 0.21
CA SER A 374 -3.21 11.98 1.06
C SER A 374 -4.54 12.43 0.49
N HIS A 375 -5.56 11.59 0.63
CA HIS A 375 -6.91 11.87 0.16
C HIS A 375 -7.93 11.44 1.21
N LEU A 376 -8.75 12.38 1.66
CA LEU A 376 -9.90 12.14 2.54
C LEU A 376 -11.14 11.88 1.69
N PHE A 377 -11.75 10.72 1.87
CA PHE A 377 -12.95 10.29 1.16
C PHE A 377 -14.22 10.85 1.81
N SER A 378 -15.25 11.05 1.00
CA SER A 378 -16.57 11.48 1.45
C SER A 378 -17.48 10.27 1.71
N PRO A 379 -18.19 10.21 2.85
CA PRO A 379 -18.17 11.17 3.97
C PRO A 379 -16.98 10.98 4.93
N CYS A 380 -16.27 9.87 4.84
CA CYS A 380 -15.14 9.53 5.70
C CYS A 380 -14.19 8.52 5.04
N GLY A 381 -13.02 8.35 5.68
CA GLY A 381 -11.96 7.44 5.24
C GLY A 381 -10.76 8.20 4.69
N LEU A 382 -9.56 7.68 4.90
CA LEU A 382 -8.31 8.35 4.50
C LEU A 382 -7.38 7.32 3.84
N SER A 383 -6.77 7.71 2.73
CA SER A 383 -5.66 6.98 2.11
C SER A 383 -4.44 7.91 2.02
N VAL A 384 -3.26 7.40 2.34
CA VAL A 384 -2.01 8.17 2.34
C VAL A 384 -0.88 7.35 1.73
N ASN A 385 -0.09 7.96 0.84
CA ASN A 385 1.18 7.43 0.36
C ASN A 385 2.30 8.40 0.73
N GLY A 386 3.36 7.88 1.35
CA GLY A 386 4.63 8.58 1.52
C GLY A 386 5.71 7.92 0.69
N VAL A 387 6.58 8.70 0.04
CA VAL A 387 7.75 8.24 -0.70
C VAL A 387 8.98 8.99 -0.21
N PHE A 388 10.08 8.25 0.00
CA PHE A 388 11.31 8.75 0.59
C PHE A 388 12.49 8.32 -0.29
N PRO A 389 13.24 9.25 -0.90
CA PRO A 389 14.50 8.91 -1.53
C PRO A 389 15.46 8.30 -0.50
N ALA A 390 16.15 7.22 -0.86
CA ALA A 390 17.19 6.68 -0.01
C ALA A 390 18.37 7.65 0.09
N VAL A 391 19.12 7.60 1.20
CA VAL A 391 20.24 8.52 1.47
C VAL A 391 21.34 8.42 0.41
N ASP A 392 21.53 7.23 -0.14
CA ASP A 392 22.50 6.93 -1.21
C ASP A 392 21.94 7.13 -2.61
N ASP A 393 20.67 7.54 -2.72
CA ASP A 393 19.93 7.78 -3.97
C ASP A 393 19.94 6.60 -4.94
N THR A 394 20.02 5.37 -4.41
CA THR A 394 19.99 4.14 -5.22
C THR A 394 18.61 3.48 -5.24
N SER A 395 17.72 3.92 -4.35
CA SER A 395 16.41 3.34 -4.11
C SER A 395 15.47 4.37 -3.48
N ALA A 396 14.21 3.99 -3.30
CA ALA A 396 13.25 4.74 -2.50
C ALA A 396 12.54 3.82 -1.52
N TYR A 397 12.15 4.38 -0.39
CA TYR A 397 11.25 3.77 0.56
C TYR A 397 9.86 4.37 0.42
N TYR A 398 8.88 3.70 0.98
CA TYR A 398 7.51 4.17 1.06
C TYR A 398 6.91 3.90 2.44
N PHE A 399 5.84 4.63 2.73
CA PHE A 399 4.80 4.13 3.63
C PHE A 399 3.44 4.30 2.97
N THR A 400 2.47 3.53 3.42
CA THR A 400 1.07 3.73 3.07
C THR A 400 0.15 3.50 4.26
N VAL A 401 -0.96 4.25 4.31
CA VAL A 401 -1.95 4.20 5.39
C VAL A 401 -3.35 4.22 4.81
N HIS A 402 -4.20 3.30 5.26
CA HIS A 402 -5.60 3.22 4.84
C HIS A 402 -6.51 3.10 6.05
N ILE A 403 -7.55 3.94 6.12
CA ILE A 403 -8.40 4.08 7.30
C ILE A 403 -9.87 3.99 6.91
N THR A 404 -10.56 3.06 7.55
CA THR A 404 -12.02 2.89 7.56
C THR A 404 -12.51 3.22 8.98
N PRO A 405 -12.99 4.45 9.24
CA PRO A 405 -13.25 4.91 10.61
C PRO A 405 -14.62 4.52 11.17
N GLU A 406 -15.48 3.85 10.40
CA GLU A 406 -16.85 3.53 10.80
C GLU A 406 -16.89 2.58 12.01
N PRO A 407 -17.64 2.90 13.09
CA PRO A 407 -17.56 2.15 14.35
C PRO A 407 -17.81 0.64 14.22
N HIS A 408 -18.71 0.24 13.32
CA HIS A 408 -19.16 -1.14 13.17
C HIS A 408 -18.17 -2.04 12.40
N CYS A 409 -17.18 -1.44 11.72
CA CYS A 409 -16.17 -2.16 10.95
C CYS A 409 -14.82 -1.43 10.97
N SER A 410 -14.53 -0.70 12.05
CA SER A 410 -13.39 0.22 12.08
C SER A 410 -12.07 -0.52 11.89
N TYR A 411 -11.26 -0.01 10.96
CA TYR A 411 -10.01 -0.62 10.54
C TYR A 411 -9.00 0.46 10.14
N ALA A 412 -7.73 0.25 10.46
CA ALA A 412 -6.64 1.02 9.90
C ALA A 412 -5.45 0.11 9.60
N SER A 413 -4.72 0.40 8.53
CA SER A 413 -3.45 -0.24 8.23
C SER A 413 -2.36 0.80 8.08
N PHE A 414 -1.16 0.43 8.47
CA PHE A 414 0.08 1.14 8.17
C PHE A 414 1.05 0.10 7.60
N GLU A 415 1.71 0.43 6.51
CA GLU A 415 2.75 -0.40 5.89
C GLU A 415 3.93 0.48 5.50
N SER A 416 5.15 0.00 5.70
CA SER A 416 6.35 0.71 5.28
C SER A 416 7.52 -0.23 5.06
N ASN A 417 8.37 0.11 4.09
CA ASN A 417 9.69 -0.51 3.91
C ASN A 417 10.85 0.42 4.31
N VAL A 418 10.56 1.51 5.03
CA VAL A 418 11.60 2.41 5.56
C VAL A 418 12.43 1.63 6.59
N PRO A 419 13.75 1.50 6.42
CA PRO A 419 14.60 0.74 7.32
C PRO A 419 14.77 1.49 8.65
N ILE A 420 13.97 1.11 9.65
CA ILE A 420 13.83 1.82 10.93
C ILE A 420 15.18 1.91 11.66
N ARG A 421 16.03 0.89 11.49
CA ARG A 421 17.36 0.85 12.09
C ARG A 421 18.33 1.90 11.53
N ARG A 422 18.21 2.23 10.23
CA ARG A 422 19.11 3.18 9.58
C ARG A 422 18.91 4.62 10.08
N ILE A 423 17.74 4.91 10.64
CA ILE A 423 17.44 6.19 11.30
C ILE A 423 17.70 6.18 12.81
N GLY A 424 18.28 5.10 13.36
CA GLY A 424 18.60 5.02 14.78
C GLY A 424 17.38 4.94 15.71
N ARG A 425 16.20 4.62 15.16
CA ARG A 425 14.98 4.35 15.92
C ARG A 425 14.79 2.85 16.11
N HIS A 426 14.00 2.49 17.12
CA HIS A 426 13.58 1.11 17.33
C HIS A 426 12.22 0.88 16.67
N THR A 427 11.97 -0.32 16.14
CA THR A 427 10.66 -0.69 15.56
C THR A 427 9.51 -0.41 16.52
N VAL A 428 9.75 -0.58 17.84
CA VAL A 428 8.77 -0.29 18.89
C VAL A 428 8.33 1.18 18.89
N ASP A 429 9.22 2.12 18.60
CA ASP A 429 8.91 3.56 18.59
C ASP A 429 7.93 3.91 17.48
N VAL A 430 8.14 3.31 16.29
CA VAL A 430 7.26 3.48 15.13
C VAL A 430 5.90 2.84 15.41
N VAL A 431 5.89 1.62 15.96
CA VAL A 431 4.64 0.93 16.31
C VAL A 431 3.85 1.72 17.35
N GLU A 432 4.48 2.18 18.43
CA GLU A 432 3.82 2.99 19.46
C GLU A 432 3.26 4.30 18.87
N GLN A 433 4.04 4.98 18.03
CA GLN A 433 3.59 6.21 17.41
C GLN A 433 2.35 6.00 16.53
N VAL A 434 2.36 5.00 15.65
CA VAL A 434 1.21 4.66 14.79
C VAL A 434 0.01 4.24 15.63
N VAL A 435 0.20 3.34 16.60
CA VAL A 435 -0.88 2.86 17.48
C VAL A 435 -1.49 3.99 18.31
N ASN A 436 -0.73 5.02 18.69
CA ASN A 436 -1.24 6.18 19.44
C ASN A 436 -2.13 7.11 18.60
N ILE A 437 -1.96 7.14 17.27
CA ILE A 437 -2.81 7.92 16.36
C ILE A 437 -4.23 7.36 16.37
N PHE A 438 -4.36 6.04 16.27
CA PHE A 438 -5.65 5.39 16.10
C PHE A 438 -6.25 4.88 17.40
N LYS A 439 -5.40 4.51 18.36
CA LYS A 439 -5.76 3.74 19.56
C LYS A 439 -6.72 2.62 19.13
N PRO A 440 -6.24 1.49 18.58
CA PRO A 440 -7.06 0.31 18.31
C PRO A 440 -7.37 -0.51 19.56
N GLY A 441 -8.48 -1.24 19.59
CA GLY A 441 -8.72 -2.23 20.65
C GLY A 441 -7.81 -3.45 20.49
N ARG A 442 -7.51 -3.81 19.24
CA ARG A 442 -6.64 -4.94 18.87
C ARG A 442 -5.83 -4.59 17.64
N PHE A 443 -4.58 -5.05 17.59
CA PHE A 443 -3.76 -4.92 16.39
C PHE A 443 -2.76 -6.06 16.23
N SER A 444 -2.31 -6.28 15.00
CA SER A 444 -1.22 -7.19 14.68
C SER A 444 -0.09 -6.46 13.99
N VAL A 445 1.13 -6.96 14.19
CA VAL A 445 2.35 -6.48 13.53
C VAL A 445 2.97 -7.62 12.74
N THR A 446 3.20 -7.43 11.45
CA THR A 446 4.04 -8.30 10.61
C THR A 446 5.33 -7.55 10.29
N LEU A 447 6.45 -8.22 10.51
CA LEU A 447 7.77 -7.69 10.17
C LEU A 447 8.51 -8.73 9.32
N PHE A 448 8.70 -8.44 8.04
CA PHE A 448 9.59 -9.17 7.14
C PHE A 448 10.97 -8.52 7.16
N GLU A 449 12.00 -9.29 7.43
CA GLU A 449 13.39 -8.85 7.35
C GLU A 449 14.19 -9.80 6.46
N ALA A 450 14.88 -9.25 5.47
CA ALA A 450 15.83 -10.01 4.68
C ALA A 450 16.91 -10.63 5.59
N LYS A 451 17.32 -11.86 5.28
CA LYS A 451 18.43 -12.52 5.97
C LYS A 451 19.72 -11.87 5.52
N SER A 452 20.45 -11.27 6.47
CA SER A 452 21.82 -10.81 6.26
C SER A 452 22.71 -11.99 5.84
N ASP A 453 23.30 -11.93 4.65
CA ASP A 453 24.32 -12.90 4.22
C ASP A 453 25.50 -12.90 5.18
N SER A 454 25.63 -13.95 5.98
CA SER A 454 26.76 -14.15 6.90
C SER A 454 28.04 -14.61 6.18
N SER A 455 28.16 -14.39 4.86
CA SER A 455 29.29 -14.84 4.03
C SER A 455 30.48 -13.88 4.06
N HIS A 456 30.33 -12.68 4.62
CA HIS A 456 31.43 -11.73 4.89
C HIS A 456 31.88 -11.78 6.36
N ILE A 457 32.23 -12.96 6.85
CA ILE A 457 33.03 -13.05 8.08
C ILE A 457 34.51 -12.98 7.67
N PRO A 458 35.29 -11.97 8.12
CA PRO A 458 36.74 -11.99 7.92
C PRO A 458 37.30 -13.31 8.46
N HIS A 459 38.12 -14.00 7.67
CA HIS A 459 38.75 -15.29 8.01
C HIS A 459 39.72 -15.26 9.21
N ASP A 460 39.56 -14.34 10.16
CA ASP A 460 40.35 -14.30 11.39
C ASP A 460 39.69 -15.15 12.50
N PRO A 461 40.25 -16.32 12.86
CA PRO A 461 39.67 -17.20 13.87
C PRO A 461 39.64 -16.61 15.28
N SER A 462 40.33 -15.49 15.52
CA SER A 462 40.41 -14.85 16.83
C SER A 462 39.22 -13.92 17.16
N LEU A 463 38.41 -13.54 16.17
CA LEU A 463 37.24 -12.64 16.34
C LEU A 463 35.89 -13.38 16.32
N LEU A 464 35.89 -14.71 16.10
CA LEU A 464 34.67 -15.52 15.92
C LEU A 464 33.93 -15.82 17.22
N GLN A 465 34.63 -15.87 18.36
CA GLN A 465 34.03 -16.35 19.61
C GLN A 465 33.16 -15.28 20.29
N ASP A 466 33.49 -13.99 20.13
CA ASP A 466 32.82 -12.88 20.80
C ASP A 466 31.66 -12.29 19.97
N ASN A 467 31.73 -12.35 18.63
CA ASN A 467 30.73 -11.71 17.75
C ASN A 467 29.47 -12.56 17.51
N ILE A 468 29.57 -13.89 17.45
CA ILE A 468 28.41 -14.75 17.11
C ILE A 468 27.39 -14.80 18.26
N MET A 469 27.87 -14.89 19.51
CA MET A 469 27.00 -14.78 20.67
C MET A 469 26.45 -13.36 20.82
N GLY A 470 27.29 -12.33 20.66
CA GLY A 470 26.87 -10.93 20.75
C GLY A 470 25.77 -10.54 19.75
N GLU A 471 25.86 -10.99 18.49
CA GLU A 471 24.84 -10.72 17.47
C GLU A 471 23.55 -11.51 17.68
N GLN A 472 23.61 -12.77 18.13
CA GLN A 472 22.42 -13.53 18.49
C GLN A 472 21.72 -12.93 19.73
N TYR A 473 22.46 -12.61 20.79
CA TYR A 473 21.91 -11.95 21.99
C TYR A 473 21.35 -10.56 21.66
N ALA A 474 21.98 -9.81 20.74
CA ALA A 474 21.47 -8.54 20.27
C ALA A 474 20.17 -8.73 19.46
N LYS A 475 20.10 -9.70 18.53
CA LYS A 475 18.87 -10.02 17.78
C LYS A 475 17.74 -10.50 18.70
N GLU A 476 18.04 -11.33 19.70
CA GLU A 476 17.05 -11.79 20.69
C GLU A 476 16.58 -10.68 21.63
N SER A 477 17.46 -9.81 22.13
CA SER A 477 17.07 -8.62 22.92
C SER A 477 16.25 -7.63 22.09
N LYS A 478 16.55 -7.47 20.79
CA LYS A 478 15.84 -6.56 19.86
C LYS A 478 14.41 -7.02 19.54
N HIS A 479 14.19 -8.34 19.40
CA HIS A 479 12.83 -8.86 19.27
C HIS A 479 12.02 -8.76 20.57
N LEU A 480 12.70 -8.61 21.72
CA LEU A 480 12.10 -8.49 23.05
C LEU A 480 11.60 -7.07 23.35
N GLU A 481 12.17 -6.02 22.75
CA GLU A 481 11.75 -4.63 22.97
C GLU A 481 10.37 -4.32 22.38
N THR A 482 10.09 -4.84 21.19
CA THR A 482 8.75 -4.74 20.57
C THR A 482 7.69 -5.53 21.35
N ASP A 483 8.07 -6.37 22.32
CA ASP A 483 7.10 -7.15 23.09
C ASP A 483 6.32 -6.32 24.12
N LYS A 484 6.75 -5.10 24.39
CA LYS A 484 6.07 -4.16 25.29
C LYS A 484 5.65 -2.93 24.50
N ILE A 485 4.36 -2.86 24.20
CA ILE A 485 3.71 -1.68 23.63
C ILE A 485 2.89 -1.03 24.74
N LYS A 486 3.14 0.24 25.03
CA LYS A 486 2.47 0.93 26.14
C LYS A 486 0.94 0.91 25.99
N GLY A 487 0.25 0.38 27.00
CA GLY A 487 -1.22 0.29 27.03
C GLY A 487 -1.79 -0.94 26.33
N TYR A 488 -0.93 -1.89 25.93
CA TYR A 488 -1.32 -3.12 25.26
C TYR A 488 -0.54 -4.31 25.80
N TYR A 489 -1.21 -5.46 25.88
CA TYR A 489 -0.57 -6.72 26.17
C TYR A 489 -0.50 -7.57 24.89
N ARG A 490 0.64 -8.23 24.70
CA ARG A 490 0.85 -9.11 23.55
C ARG A 490 0.16 -10.46 23.79
N THR A 491 -0.69 -10.86 22.87
CA THR A 491 -1.43 -12.14 22.91
C THR A 491 -0.69 -13.28 22.21
N ASP A 492 0.06 -12.96 21.15
CA ASP A 492 0.77 -13.96 20.34
C ASP A 492 2.10 -13.40 19.82
N ARG A 493 3.10 -14.29 19.69
CA ARG A 493 4.36 -14.03 18.96
C ARG A 493 4.73 -15.29 18.20
N ILE A 494 4.84 -15.18 16.89
CA ILE A 494 5.18 -16.29 15.99
C ILE A 494 6.34 -15.84 15.11
N VAL A 495 7.35 -16.70 14.98
CA VAL A 495 8.50 -16.46 14.11
C VAL A 495 8.54 -17.55 13.06
N HIS A 496 8.53 -17.15 11.79
CA HIS A 496 8.75 -18.04 10.66
C HIS A 496 10.06 -17.68 9.97
N GLN A 497 10.78 -18.71 9.54
CA GLN A 497 11.96 -18.54 8.71
C GLN A 497 11.63 -19.04 7.32
N PHE A 498 11.76 -18.15 6.34
CA PHE A 498 11.61 -18.46 4.92
C PHE A 498 12.97 -18.39 4.23
N GLU A 499 13.04 -18.81 2.98
CA GLU A 499 14.25 -18.59 2.18
C GLU A 499 14.43 -17.09 1.91
N GLY A 500 15.60 -16.56 2.29
CA GLY A 500 15.92 -15.14 2.19
C GLY A 500 15.27 -14.21 3.22
N TYR A 501 14.28 -14.65 4.01
CA TYR A 501 13.56 -13.77 4.96
C TYR A 501 13.26 -14.41 6.32
N ASN A 502 13.16 -13.58 7.35
CA ASN A 502 12.51 -13.91 8.60
C ASN A 502 11.21 -13.11 8.72
N LEU A 503 10.13 -13.78 9.10
CA LEU A 503 8.85 -13.13 9.44
C LEU A 503 8.65 -13.21 10.95
N VAL A 504 8.39 -12.06 11.57
CA VAL A 504 7.90 -12.00 12.94
C VAL A 504 6.48 -11.45 12.94
N PHE A 505 5.54 -12.28 13.37
CA PHE A 505 4.15 -11.89 13.61
C PHE A 505 3.91 -11.70 15.10
N ARG A 506 3.25 -10.61 15.46
CA ARG A 506 2.80 -10.34 16.84
C ARG A 506 1.34 -9.87 16.83
N SER A 507 0.58 -10.24 17.84
CA SER A 507 -0.78 -9.73 18.07
C SER A 507 -0.87 -9.13 19.47
N TYR A 508 -1.68 -8.08 19.60
CA TYR A 508 -1.84 -7.29 20.81
C TYR A 508 -3.30 -6.92 21.03
N GLU A 509 -3.66 -6.80 22.30
CA GLU A 509 -4.96 -6.28 22.74
C GLU A 509 -4.72 -5.18 23.78
N ARG A 510 -5.62 -4.20 23.83
CA ARG A 510 -5.50 -3.08 24.77
C ARG A 510 -5.69 -3.55 26.20
N ASP A 511 -4.91 -2.96 27.10
CA ASP A 511 -5.09 -3.14 28.54
C ASP A 511 -6.50 -2.69 28.98
N ASN A 512 -7.21 -3.57 29.69
CA ASN A 512 -8.51 -3.29 30.33
C ASN A 512 -9.70 -3.03 29.38
N LEU A 513 -9.75 -3.69 28.22
CA LEU A 513 -10.99 -3.81 27.44
C LEU A 513 -11.92 -4.93 27.96
#